data_AF-A0A7W0WQS5-F1
#
_entry.id   AF-A0A7W0WQS5-F1
#
_cell.length_a   1.000
_cell.length_b   1.000
_cell.length_c   1.000
_cell.angle_alpha   90.00
_cell.angle_beta   90.00
_cell.angle_gamma   90.00
#
_symmetry.space_group_name_H-M   'P 1'
#
loop_
_entity.id
_entity.type
_entity.pdbx_description
1 polymer ?
#
loop_
_entity_poly.entity_id
_entity_poly.type
_entity_poly.pdbx_seq_one_letter_code
_entity_poly.pdbx_strand_id
1 'polypeptide(L)'
;MTYLESIGAQVRAQRERRGWSRRELASHCGVSERFLAQLETGDGNISLLRFAEVAHSLGTTPSALLAVADAPAERVKPIALLGVRGAGKSSIGEALAKKLGVAFVELDQRIEEASGLPLGEVFALHGEAYYRRIEREVLTQLLADPSPMVLATGGSIVNDPTNYALLRSRCSTVWLRARAEDHWNRVVAQGDQRPMAENPHAFAELRALMTAREKLYARAEHVVDTSGRRIPQIVGAIASVV
;
A
#
# COMPACT_ATOMS: atom_id res chain seq x y z
N MET A 1 -3.91 -20.74 -6.48
CA MET A 1 -2.86 -21.67 -6.04
C MET A 1 -3.14 -22.03 -4.60
N THR A 2 -3.30 -23.31 -4.27
CA THR A 2 -3.54 -23.76 -2.89
C THR A 2 -2.26 -23.66 -2.04
N TYR A 3 -2.40 -23.72 -0.72
CA TYR A 3 -1.24 -23.73 0.19
C TYR A 3 -0.29 -24.90 -0.11
N LEU A 4 -0.85 -26.09 -0.39
CA LEU A 4 -0.09 -27.28 -0.76
C LEU A 4 0.63 -27.14 -2.11
N GLU A 5 -0.01 -26.51 -3.10
CA GLU A 5 0.65 -26.19 -4.39
C GLU A 5 1.83 -25.23 -4.20
N SER A 6 1.73 -24.27 -3.27
CA SER A 6 2.82 -23.36 -2.93
C SER A 6 4.01 -24.07 -2.27
N ILE A 7 3.73 -24.95 -1.31
CA ILE A 7 4.75 -25.83 -0.71
C ILE A 7 5.41 -26.68 -1.80
N GLY A 8 4.61 -27.29 -2.67
CA GLY A 8 5.11 -28.14 -3.77
C GLY A 8 6.04 -27.38 -4.72
N ALA A 9 5.65 -26.17 -5.12
CA ALA A 9 6.47 -25.30 -5.95
C ALA A 9 7.81 -24.94 -5.28
N GLN A 10 7.82 -24.75 -3.95
CA GLN A 10 9.06 -24.46 -3.21
C GLN A 10 10.01 -25.65 -3.16
N VAL A 11 9.48 -26.85 -2.89
CA VAL A 11 10.27 -28.09 -2.95
C VAL A 11 10.90 -28.24 -4.33
N ARG A 12 10.11 -28.03 -5.39
CA ARG A 12 10.59 -28.06 -6.77
C ARG A 12 11.69 -27.02 -7.03
N ALA A 13 11.47 -25.78 -6.65
CA ALA A 13 12.44 -24.70 -6.86
C ALA A 13 13.77 -24.95 -6.14
N GLN A 14 13.73 -25.44 -4.90
CA GLN A 14 14.94 -25.79 -4.14
C GLN A 14 15.67 -26.99 -4.74
N ARG A 15 14.93 -27.99 -5.23
CA ARG A 15 15.50 -29.12 -5.95
C ARG A 15 16.20 -28.69 -7.24
N GLU A 16 15.53 -27.85 -8.05
CA GLU A 16 16.07 -27.35 -9.32
C GLU A 16 17.31 -26.47 -9.12
N ARG A 17 17.34 -25.62 -8.07
CA ARG A 17 18.53 -24.83 -7.70
C ARG A 17 19.74 -25.68 -7.37
N ARG A 18 19.53 -26.90 -6.88
CA ARG A 18 20.60 -27.88 -6.59
C ARG A 18 20.99 -28.70 -7.82
N GLY A 19 20.32 -28.51 -8.96
CA GLY A 19 20.55 -29.30 -10.17
C GLY A 19 20.05 -30.73 -10.08
N TRP A 20 19.20 -31.05 -9.09
CA TRP A 20 18.70 -32.41 -8.89
C TRP A 20 17.44 -32.67 -9.72
N SER A 21 17.40 -33.84 -10.35
CA SER A 21 16.18 -34.46 -10.85
C SER A 21 15.27 -34.89 -9.68
N ARG A 22 13.98 -35.08 -9.96
CA ARG A 22 13.03 -35.63 -8.97
C ARG A 22 13.50 -36.99 -8.45
N ARG A 23 14.07 -37.82 -9.32
CA ARG A 23 14.61 -39.14 -8.97
C ARG A 23 15.78 -39.06 -7.98
N GLU A 24 16.68 -38.08 -8.15
CA GLU A 24 17.80 -37.87 -7.23
C GLU A 24 17.32 -37.42 -5.86
N LEU A 25 16.39 -36.45 -5.79
CA LEU A 25 15.81 -36.05 -4.50
C LEU A 25 15.06 -37.23 -3.85
N ALA A 26 14.34 -38.04 -4.63
CA ALA A 26 13.63 -39.22 -4.11
C ALA A 26 14.60 -40.21 -3.45
N SER A 27 15.75 -40.44 -4.10
CA SER A 27 16.82 -41.28 -3.55
C SER A 27 17.41 -40.70 -2.26
N HIS A 28 17.64 -39.38 -2.20
CA HIS A 28 18.17 -38.73 -1.00
C HIS A 28 17.21 -38.78 0.19
N CYS A 29 15.90 -38.73 -0.05
CA CYS A 29 14.88 -38.72 1.01
C CYS A 29 14.34 -40.12 1.35
N GLY A 30 14.75 -41.18 0.63
CA GLY A 30 14.19 -42.52 0.82
C GLY A 30 12.69 -42.62 0.49
N VAL A 31 12.22 -41.87 -0.52
CA VAL A 31 10.82 -41.85 -0.97
C VAL A 31 10.73 -42.24 -2.45
N SER A 32 9.51 -42.52 -2.94
CA SER A 32 9.33 -42.79 -4.37
C SER A 32 9.34 -41.51 -5.21
N GLU A 33 9.75 -41.60 -6.48
CA GLU A 33 9.67 -40.47 -7.41
C GLU A 33 8.22 -39.99 -7.61
N ARG A 34 7.24 -40.91 -7.57
CA ARG A 34 5.81 -40.59 -7.61
C ARG A 34 5.38 -39.73 -6.41
N PHE A 35 5.88 -40.05 -5.22
CA PHE A 35 5.61 -39.27 -4.02
C PHE A 35 6.14 -37.84 -4.15
N LEU A 36 7.35 -37.65 -4.68
CA LEU A 36 7.85 -36.29 -4.94
C LEU A 36 7.07 -35.56 -6.03
N ALA A 37 6.62 -36.26 -7.07
CA ALA A 37 5.75 -35.65 -8.07
C ALA A 37 4.46 -35.13 -7.42
N GLN A 38 3.83 -35.93 -6.56
CA GLN A 38 2.64 -35.56 -5.80
C GLN A 38 2.88 -34.37 -4.85
N LEU A 39 3.98 -34.39 -4.10
CA LEU A 39 4.40 -33.27 -3.26
C LEU A 39 4.58 -31.99 -4.08
N GLU A 40 5.31 -32.05 -5.20
CA GLU A 40 5.59 -30.88 -6.04
C GLU A 40 4.35 -30.30 -6.72
N THR A 41 3.32 -31.12 -6.96
CA THR A 41 2.03 -30.67 -7.48
C THR A 41 1.04 -30.26 -6.39
N GLY A 42 1.38 -30.42 -5.11
CA GLY A 42 0.46 -30.17 -3.99
C GLY A 42 -0.69 -31.18 -3.88
N ASP A 43 -0.54 -32.36 -4.47
CA ASP A 43 -1.57 -33.41 -4.50
C ASP A 43 -1.29 -34.47 -3.43
N GLY A 44 -2.06 -34.45 -2.35
CA GLY A 44 -2.04 -35.48 -1.30
C GLY A 44 -1.68 -34.96 0.11
N ASN A 45 -1.97 -35.80 1.11
CA ASN A 45 -1.71 -35.49 2.52
C ASN A 45 -0.36 -36.09 2.95
N ILE A 46 0.67 -35.25 3.04
CA ILE A 46 2.03 -35.67 3.39
C ILE A 46 2.22 -35.57 4.90
N SER A 47 2.73 -36.64 5.51
CA SER A 47 3.04 -36.60 6.94
C SER A 47 4.17 -35.59 7.21
N LEU A 48 4.07 -34.89 8.34
CA LEU A 48 5.09 -33.92 8.76
C LEU A 48 6.50 -34.51 8.84
N LEU A 49 6.60 -35.80 9.21
CA LEU A 49 7.88 -36.52 9.24
C LEU A 49 8.49 -36.65 7.85
N ARG A 50 7.71 -37.08 6.84
CA ARG A 50 8.18 -37.18 5.45
C ARG A 50 8.53 -35.83 4.86
N PHE A 51 7.72 -34.81 5.16
CA PHE A 51 8.02 -33.45 4.75
C PHE A 51 9.35 -32.95 5.35
N ALA A 52 9.63 -33.29 6.61
CA ALA A 52 10.87 -32.91 7.26
C ALA A 52 12.11 -33.62 6.69
N GLU A 53 11.99 -34.89 6.31
CA GLU A 53 13.04 -35.62 5.59
C GLU A 53 13.38 -34.92 4.26
N VAL A 54 12.35 -34.53 3.50
CA VAL A 54 12.54 -33.80 2.23
C VAL A 54 13.24 -32.45 2.46
N ALA A 55 12.79 -31.68 3.46
CA ALA A 55 13.43 -30.41 3.81
C ALA A 55 14.90 -30.59 4.17
N HIS A 56 15.22 -31.59 4.98
CA HIS A 56 16.59 -31.87 5.42
C HIS A 56 17.49 -32.27 4.25
N SER A 57 17.01 -33.13 3.36
CA SER A 57 17.77 -33.52 2.14
C SER A 57 17.98 -32.34 1.20
N LEU A 58 17.04 -31.38 1.15
CA LEU A 58 17.21 -30.11 0.45
C LEU A 58 18.14 -29.12 1.20
N GLY A 59 18.73 -29.51 2.33
CA GLY A 59 19.58 -28.68 3.17
C GLY A 59 18.86 -27.45 3.72
N THR A 60 17.57 -27.58 4.02
CA THR A 60 16.73 -26.53 4.60
C THR A 60 15.90 -27.09 5.77
N THR A 61 15.04 -26.26 6.35
CA THR A 61 14.13 -26.66 7.43
C THR A 61 12.70 -26.78 6.93
N PRO A 62 11.85 -27.60 7.58
CA PRO A 62 10.42 -27.64 7.26
C PRO A 62 9.79 -26.25 7.34
N SER A 63 10.17 -25.47 8.36
CA SER A 63 9.71 -24.11 8.57
C SER A 63 10.10 -23.16 7.43
N ALA A 64 11.28 -23.32 6.82
CA ALA A 64 11.69 -22.47 5.70
C ALA A 64 10.89 -22.79 4.43
N LEU A 65 10.55 -24.06 4.17
CA LEU A 65 9.69 -24.45 3.05
C LEU A 65 8.24 -23.98 3.26
N LEU A 66 7.74 -23.98 4.50
CA LEU A 66 6.41 -23.46 4.85
C LEU A 66 6.37 -21.93 4.85
N ALA A 67 7.43 -21.26 5.29
CA ALA A 67 7.49 -19.80 5.36
C ALA A 67 7.39 -19.14 3.97
N VAL A 68 7.81 -19.84 2.91
CA VAL A 68 7.63 -19.36 1.53
C VAL A 68 6.30 -19.83 0.94
N ALA A 69 5.68 -20.89 1.48
CA ALA A 69 4.28 -21.19 1.17
C ALA A 69 3.31 -20.15 1.76
N ASP A 70 3.70 -19.56 2.90
CA ASP A 70 3.11 -18.36 3.51
C ASP A 70 3.72 -17.05 2.98
N ALA A 71 4.68 -17.10 2.04
CA ALA A 71 5.06 -15.88 1.33
C ALA A 71 3.83 -15.47 0.54
N PRO A 72 3.19 -14.35 0.89
CA PRO A 72 2.06 -13.89 0.13
C PRO A 72 2.53 -13.74 -1.31
N ALA A 73 1.71 -14.16 -2.29
CA ALA A 73 1.81 -13.60 -3.63
C ALA A 73 2.03 -12.10 -3.45
N GLU A 74 3.18 -11.59 -3.93
CA GLU A 74 3.76 -10.28 -3.63
C GLU A 74 2.66 -9.30 -3.20
N ARG A 75 2.46 -9.14 -1.88
CA ARG A 75 1.27 -8.47 -1.36
C ARG A 75 1.30 -7.06 -1.90
N VAL A 76 0.35 -6.75 -2.79
CA VAL A 76 0.21 -5.40 -3.34
C VAL A 76 0.00 -4.47 -2.16
N LYS A 77 1.02 -3.65 -1.88
CA LYS A 77 0.96 -2.69 -0.78
C LYS A 77 -0.22 -1.74 -1.05
N PRO A 78 -0.92 -1.30 0.00
CA PRO A 78 -1.83 -0.16 -0.12
C PRO A 78 -1.13 1.01 -0.82
N ILE A 79 -1.85 1.74 -1.66
CA ILE A 79 -1.33 2.92 -2.35
C ILE A 79 -1.80 4.15 -1.59
N ALA A 80 -0.88 4.92 -1.02
CA ALA A 80 -1.20 6.15 -0.29
C ALA A 80 -0.97 7.38 -1.16
N LEU A 81 -2.03 8.14 -1.43
CA LEU A 81 -1.99 9.36 -2.24
C LEU A 81 -1.73 10.57 -1.35
N LEU A 82 -0.61 11.25 -1.61
CA LEU A 82 -0.14 12.42 -0.87
C LEU A 82 -0.32 13.69 -1.70
N GLY A 83 -0.61 14.80 -1.03
CA GLY A 83 -0.66 16.13 -1.64
C GLY A 83 -1.59 17.08 -0.91
N VAL A 84 -1.47 18.37 -1.20
CA VAL A 84 -2.33 19.41 -0.62
C VAL A 84 -3.79 19.29 -1.07
N ARG A 85 -4.69 20.06 -0.47
CA ARG A 85 -6.08 20.21 -0.95
C ARG A 85 -6.07 20.62 -2.43
N GLY A 86 -7.00 20.10 -3.23
CA GLY A 86 -7.01 20.32 -4.68
C GLY A 86 -6.00 19.48 -5.48
N ALA A 87 -5.14 18.66 -4.84
CA ALA A 87 -4.26 17.73 -5.56
C ALA A 87 -5.01 16.64 -6.35
N GLY A 88 -6.32 16.48 -6.10
CA GLY A 88 -7.17 15.49 -6.77
C GLY A 88 -7.12 14.10 -6.13
N LYS A 89 -6.65 13.98 -4.88
CA LYS A 89 -6.54 12.69 -4.16
C LYS A 89 -7.82 11.87 -4.20
N SER A 90 -8.99 12.47 -3.94
CA SER A 90 -10.27 11.76 -3.96
C SER A 90 -10.64 11.29 -5.37
N SER A 91 -10.74 12.20 -6.34
CA SER A 91 -11.13 11.84 -7.72
C SER A 91 -10.13 10.92 -8.43
N ILE A 92 -8.83 11.10 -8.22
CA ILE A 92 -7.78 10.22 -8.77
C ILE A 92 -7.78 8.88 -8.01
N GLY A 93 -7.98 8.91 -6.70
CA GLY A 93 -8.01 7.72 -5.84
C GLY A 93 -9.17 6.80 -6.17
N GLU A 94 -10.39 7.32 -6.31
CA GLU A 94 -11.56 6.56 -6.76
C GLU A 94 -11.33 5.92 -8.14
N ALA A 95 -10.82 6.69 -9.09
CA ALA A 95 -10.57 6.20 -10.44
C ALA A 95 -9.46 5.13 -10.47
N LEU A 96 -8.42 5.30 -9.65
CA LEU A 96 -7.34 4.32 -9.50
C LEU A 96 -7.84 3.04 -8.83
N ALA A 97 -8.57 3.16 -7.73
CA ALA A 97 -9.14 2.03 -7.00
C ALA A 97 -10.07 1.20 -7.90
N LYS A 98 -10.93 1.88 -8.66
CA LYS A 98 -11.80 1.25 -9.66
C LYS A 98 -11.01 0.51 -10.74
N LYS A 99 -9.92 1.10 -11.24
CA LYS A 99 -9.05 0.46 -12.25
C LYS A 99 -8.36 -0.78 -11.70
N LEU A 100 -7.92 -0.74 -10.44
CA LEU A 100 -7.20 -1.82 -9.78
C LEU A 100 -8.13 -2.89 -9.17
N GLY A 101 -9.44 -2.62 -9.07
CA GLY A 101 -10.39 -3.52 -8.43
C GLY A 101 -10.23 -3.62 -6.91
N VAL A 102 -9.79 -2.54 -6.27
CA VAL A 102 -9.53 -2.46 -4.82
C VAL A 102 -10.40 -1.40 -4.16
N ALA A 103 -10.42 -1.38 -2.82
CA ALA A 103 -11.16 -0.36 -2.07
C ALA A 103 -10.51 1.02 -2.19
N PHE A 104 -11.34 2.07 -2.20
CA PHE A 104 -10.91 3.45 -1.99
C PHE A 104 -11.28 3.89 -0.58
N VAL A 105 -10.35 4.52 0.14
CA VAL A 105 -10.54 4.97 1.53
C VAL A 105 -10.01 6.39 1.66
N GLU A 106 -10.77 7.27 2.31
CA GLU A 106 -10.31 8.61 2.70
C GLU A 106 -9.99 8.63 4.20
N LEU A 107 -8.75 8.93 4.56
CA LEU A 107 -8.31 8.95 5.95
C LEU A 107 -9.09 9.98 6.77
N ASP A 108 -9.34 11.16 6.19
CA ASP A 108 -10.08 12.24 6.85
C ASP A 108 -11.51 11.79 7.20
N GLN A 109 -12.22 11.10 6.30
CA GLN A 109 -13.54 10.54 6.57
C GLN A 109 -13.49 9.50 7.70
N ARG A 110 -12.47 8.62 7.70
CA ARG A 110 -12.31 7.61 8.76
C ARG A 110 -12.01 8.24 10.12
N ILE A 111 -11.35 9.40 10.16
CA ILE A 111 -11.14 10.18 11.39
C ILE A 111 -12.45 10.82 11.86
N GLU A 112 -13.26 11.38 10.97
CA GLU A 112 -14.59 11.93 11.32
C GLU A 112 -15.49 10.83 11.89
N GLU A 113 -15.53 9.66 11.26
CA GLU A 113 -16.28 8.50 11.74
C GLU A 113 -15.80 8.03 13.12
N ALA A 114 -14.48 7.98 13.35
CA ALA A 114 -13.91 7.56 14.63
C ALA A 114 -14.11 8.60 15.76
N SER A 115 -14.12 9.90 15.42
CA SER A 115 -14.34 10.98 16.39
C SER A 115 -15.81 11.29 16.64
N GLY A 116 -16.70 10.90 15.71
CA GLY A 116 -18.10 11.29 15.71
C GLY A 116 -18.35 12.77 15.37
N LEU A 117 -17.32 13.49 14.93
CA LEU A 117 -17.35 14.93 14.67
C LEU A 117 -16.74 15.25 13.30
N PRO A 118 -17.25 16.29 12.59
CA PRO A 118 -16.56 16.83 11.43
C PRO A 118 -15.15 17.32 11.79
N LEU A 119 -14.18 17.23 10.87
CA LEU A 119 -12.79 17.60 11.16
C LEU A 119 -12.66 19.04 11.68
N GLY A 120 -13.45 19.97 11.14
CA GLY A 120 -13.46 21.36 11.61
C GLY A 120 -13.77 21.48 13.09
N GLU A 121 -14.71 20.68 13.60
CA GLU A 121 -15.08 20.63 15.02
C GLU A 121 -14.02 19.91 15.86
N VAL A 122 -13.41 18.84 15.33
CA VAL A 122 -12.28 18.17 15.99
C VAL A 122 -11.16 19.18 16.28
N PHE A 123 -10.79 20.00 15.29
CA PHE A 123 -9.78 21.03 15.48
C PHE A 123 -10.24 22.14 16.45
N ALA A 124 -11.48 22.60 16.34
CA ALA A 124 -11.99 23.70 17.18
C ALA A 124 -12.13 23.31 18.66
N LEU A 125 -12.59 22.07 18.94
CA LEU A 125 -12.89 21.61 20.30
C LEU A 125 -11.68 20.95 20.98
N HIS A 126 -10.86 20.21 20.23
CA HIS A 126 -9.82 19.36 20.80
C HIS A 126 -8.40 19.74 20.35
N GLY A 127 -8.27 20.60 19.34
CA GLY A 127 -7.00 21.09 18.84
C GLY A 127 -6.18 20.06 18.03
N GLU A 128 -5.04 20.52 17.52
CA GLU A 128 -4.21 19.72 16.61
C GLU A 128 -3.61 18.48 17.28
N ALA A 129 -3.21 18.57 18.56
CA ALA A 129 -2.61 17.43 19.26
C ALA A 129 -3.56 16.23 19.34
N TYR A 130 -4.85 16.48 19.58
CA TYR A 130 -5.86 15.43 19.56
C TYR A 130 -6.05 14.88 18.15
N TYR A 131 -6.16 15.74 17.13
CA TYR A 131 -6.26 15.33 15.74
C TYR A 131 -5.11 14.40 15.33
N ARG A 132 -3.86 14.72 15.69
CA ARG A 132 -2.69 13.87 15.39
C ARG A 132 -2.78 12.50 16.07
N ARG A 133 -3.28 12.46 17.31
CA ARG A 133 -3.47 11.21 18.05
C ARG A 133 -4.47 10.30 17.35
N ILE A 134 -5.63 10.83 16.95
CA ILE A 134 -6.66 10.05 16.26
C ILE A 134 -6.27 9.71 14.81
N GLU A 135 -5.58 10.62 14.09
CA GLU A 135 -5.01 10.36 12.76
C GLU A 135 -4.09 9.13 12.82
N ARG A 136 -3.21 9.06 13.82
CA ARG A 136 -2.32 7.92 14.03
C ARG A 136 -3.07 6.63 14.34
N GLU A 137 -4.07 6.69 15.22
CA GLU A 137 -4.87 5.53 15.63
C GLU A 137 -5.62 4.92 14.44
N VAL A 138 -6.35 5.76 13.70
CA VAL A 138 -7.10 5.35 12.51
C VAL A 138 -6.16 4.83 11.43
N LEU A 139 -5.06 5.52 11.17
CA LEU A 139 -4.06 5.08 10.19
C LEU A 139 -3.47 3.71 10.56
N THR A 140 -3.16 3.50 11.84
CA THR A 140 -2.60 2.22 12.32
C THR A 140 -3.61 1.09 12.15
N GLN A 141 -4.89 1.33 12.46
CA GLN A 141 -5.95 0.35 12.30
C GLN A 141 -6.18 0.00 10.82
N LEU A 142 -6.25 1.01 9.93
CA LEU A 142 -6.42 0.80 8.50
C LEU A 142 -5.27 -0.04 7.89
N LEU A 143 -4.04 0.22 8.33
CA LEU A 143 -2.86 -0.47 7.81
C LEU A 143 -2.55 -1.81 8.51
N ALA A 144 -3.34 -2.19 9.52
CA ALA A 144 -3.29 -3.52 10.13
C ALA A 144 -4.02 -4.55 9.26
N ASP A 145 -5.02 -4.14 8.48
CA ASP A 145 -5.67 -4.98 7.49
C ASP A 145 -4.74 -5.17 6.27
N PRO A 146 -4.41 -6.42 5.89
CA PRO A 146 -3.55 -6.69 4.74
C PRO A 146 -4.23 -6.48 3.38
N SER A 147 -5.51 -6.11 3.35
CA SER A 147 -6.28 -5.94 2.11
C SER A 147 -5.71 -4.78 1.26
N PRO A 148 -5.56 -4.98 -0.07
CA PRO A 148 -5.11 -3.91 -0.94
C PRO A 148 -6.15 -2.79 -1.02
N MET A 149 -5.69 -1.54 -1.01
CA MET A 149 -6.54 -0.35 -1.08
C MET A 149 -5.80 0.84 -1.67
N VAL A 150 -6.55 1.84 -2.11
CA VAL A 150 -6.05 3.19 -2.39
C VAL A 150 -6.51 4.10 -1.25
N LEU A 151 -5.56 4.70 -0.54
CA LEU A 151 -5.78 5.57 0.61
C LEU A 151 -5.49 7.03 0.24
N ALA A 152 -6.50 7.90 0.29
CA ALA A 152 -6.30 9.34 0.24
C ALA A 152 -6.00 9.87 1.64
N THR A 153 -4.86 10.54 1.82
CA THR A 153 -4.43 11.07 3.12
C THR A 153 -4.80 12.53 3.31
N GLY A 154 -4.89 13.00 4.56
CA GLY A 154 -4.92 14.43 4.87
C GLY A 154 -3.67 15.14 4.33
N GLY A 155 -3.82 16.39 3.88
CA GLY A 155 -2.69 17.15 3.30
C GLY A 155 -1.57 17.44 4.31
N SER A 156 -1.86 17.37 5.61
CA SER A 156 -0.91 17.65 6.68
C SER A 156 -0.14 16.44 7.19
N ILE A 157 -0.45 15.22 6.74
CA ILE A 157 0.12 13.98 7.30
C ILE A 157 1.65 13.94 7.25
N VAL A 158 2.26 14.58 6.25
CA VAL A 158 3.71 14.66 6.08
C VAL A 158 4.41 15.51 7.14
N ASN A 159 3.66 16.36 7.86
CA ASN A 159 4.18 17.18 8.95
C ASN A 159 4.42 16.35 10.22
N ASP A 160 3.73 15.22 10.39
CA ASP A 160 3.96 14.30 11.50
C ASP A 160 4.96 13.22 11.06
N PRO A 161 6.20 13.22 11.60
CA PRO A 161 7.22 12.26 11.18
C PRO A 161 6.85 10.81 11.47
N THR A 162 6.04 10.56 12.49
CA THR A 162 5.66 9.20 12.92
C THR A 162 4.63 8.62 11.95
N ASN A 163 3.55 9.36 11.68
CA ASN A 163 2.50 8.95 10.75
C ASN A 163 3.07 8.81 9.33
N TYR A 164 3.95 9.73 8.93
CA TYR A 164 4.54 9.66 7.61
C TYR A 164 5.53 8.50 7.47
N ALA A 165 6.32 8.20 8.50
CA ALA A 165 7.18 7.01 8.50
C ALA A 165 6.36 5.71 8.42
N LEU A 166 5.23 5.64 9.16
CA LEU A 166 4.31 4.51 9.11
C LEU A 166 3.79 4.29 7.68
N LEU A 167 3.27 5.35 7.04
CA LEU A 167 2.83 5.30 5.64
C LEU A 167 3.91 4.80 4.71
N ARG A 168 5.12 5.38 4.76
CA ARG A 168 6.23 4.98 3.87
C ARG A 168 6.70 3.54 4.09
N SER A 169 6.52 3.00 5.29
CA SER A 169 6.89 1.62 5.60
C SER A 169 5.85 0.58 5.18
N ARG A 170 4.57 0.98 5.06
CA ARG A 170 3.43 0.06 4.84
C ARG A 170 2.74 0.23 3.49
N CYS A 171 2.89 1.38 2.84
CA CYS A 171 2.23 1.73 1.60
C CYS A 171 3.24 2.01 0.49
N SER A 172 2.84 1.81 -0.77
CA SER A 172 3.44 2.53 -1.88
C SER A 172 2.95 3.97 -1.83
N THR A 173 3.85 4.93 -1.60
CA THR A 173 3.47 6.34 -1.40
C THR A 173 3.62 7.13 -2.70
N VAL A 174 2.55 7.80 -3.12
CA VAL A 174 2.50 8.54 -4.38
C VAL A 174 2.18 10.01 -4.12
N TRP A 175 3.14 10.89 -4.37
CA TRP A 175 2.90 12.33 -4.33
C TRP A 175 2.29 12.81 -5.64
N LEU A 176 1.05 13.33 -5.55
CA LEU A 176 0.36 14.02 -6.63
C LEU A 176 0.84 15.47 -6.70
N ARG A 177 1.90 15.70 -7.49
CA ARG A 177 2.47 17.02 -7.69
C ARG A 177 1.67 17.80 -8.74
N ALA A 178 1.45 19.08 -8.50
CA ALA A 178 0.89 20.01 -9.47
C ALA A 178 1.39 21.42 -9.17
N ARG A 179 1.21 22.33 -10.14
CA ARG A 179 1.42 23.77 -9.94
C ARG A 179 0.37 24.33 -8.99
N ALA A 180 0.72 25.39 -8.26
CA ALA A 180 -0.19 26.02 -7.30
C ALA A 180 -1.48 26.49 -7.98
N GLU A 181 -1.39 27.00 -9.20
CA GLU A 181 -2.50 27.44 -10.04
C GLU A 181 -3.47 26.28 -10.33
N ASP A 182 -2.96 25.08 -10.59
CA ASP A 182 -3.80 23.90 -10.85
C ASP A 182 -4.56 23.46 -9.59
N HIS A 183 -3.88 23.45 -8.44
CA HIS A 183 -4.53 23.18 -7.16
C HIS A 183 -5.64 24.20 -6.89
N TRP A 184 -5.33 25.48 -7.08
CA TRP A 184 -6.25 26.60 -6.88
C TRP A 184 -7.48 26.47 -7.77
N ASN A 185 -7.30 26.32 -9.08
CA ASN A 185 -8.40 26.21 -10.04
C ASN A 185 -9.33 25.03 -9.74
N ARG A 186 -8.77 23.89 -9.29
CA ARG A 186 -9.56 22.71 -8.90
C ARG A 186 -10.41 22.97 -7.65
N VAL A 187 -9.85 23.64 -6.64
CA VAL A 187 -10.61 23.99 -5.41
C VAL A 187 -11.77 24.94 -5.73
N VAL A 188 -11.52 25.95 -6.57
CA VAL A 188 -12.54 26.90 -7.01
C VAL A 188 -13.65 26.21 -7.79
N ALA A 189 -13.29 25.32 -8.73
CA ALA A 189 -14.26 24.58 -9.52
C ALA A 189 -15.15 23.63 -8.69
N GLN A 190 -14.68 23.20 -7.51
CA GLN A 190 -15.45 22.37 -6.57
C GLN A 190 -16.43 23.17 -5.69
N GLY A 191 -16.57 24.48 -5.92
CA GLY A 191 -17.51 25.34 -5.19
C GLY A 191 -17.03 25.73 -3.80
N ASP A 192 -15.80 25.38 -3.42
CA ASP A 192 -15.18 25.88 -2.20
C ASP A 192 -14.65 27.30 -2.45
N GLN A 193 -15.54 28.29 -2.27
CA GLN A 193 -15.23 29.71 -2.46
C GLN A 193 -14.57 30.36 -1.24
N ARG A 194 -14.40 29.63 -0.12
CA ARG A 194 -13.68 30.12 1.08
C ARG A 194 -12.29 30.73 0.77
N PRO A 195 -11.51 30.23 -0.22
CA PRO A 195 -10.25 30.85 -0.61
C PRO A 195 -10.40 32.23 -1.30
N MET A 196 -11.55 32.54 -1.89
CA MET A 196 -11.74 33.74 -2.73
C MET A 196 -12.59 34.83 -2.06
N ALA A 197 -13.58 34.45 -1.25
CA ALA A 197 -14.56 35.40 -0.71
C ALA A 197 -14.07 36.13 0.56
N GLU A 198 -13.13 35.55 1.31
CA GLU A 198 -12.79 36.04 2.67
C GLU A 198 -11.30 36.32 2.90
N ASN A 199 -10.40 35.95 1.98
CA ASN A 199 -8.95 36.13 2.18
C ASN A 199 -8.18 36.42 0.88
N PRO A 200 -7.81 37.69 0.59
CA PRO A 200 -6.98 38.08 -0.55
C PRO A 200 -5.60 37.39 -0.60
N HIS A 201 -5.12 36.88 0.54
CA HIS A 201 -3.82 36.22 0.66
C HIS A 201 -3.87 34.70 0.52
N ALA A 202 -5.04 34.09 0.36
CA ALA A 202 -5.19 32.63 0.33
C ALA A 202 -4.34 31.93 -0.75
N PHE A 203 -4.17 32.54 -1.92
CA PHE A 203 -3.29 31.98 -2.96
C PHE A 203 -1.80 32.05 -2.56
N ALA A 204 -1.39 33.13 -1.88
CA ALA A 204 -0.04 33.25 -1.34
C ALA A 204 0.21 32.24 -0.21
N GLU A 205 -0.77 32.03 0.67
CA GLU A 205 -0.73 31.02 1.74
C GLU A 205 -0.64 29.60 1.17
N LEU A 206 -1.43 29.26 0.14
CA LEU A 206 -1.33 27.97 -0.55
C LEU A 206 0.07 27.73 -1.11
N ARG A 207 0.65 28.74 -1.78
CA ARG A 207 2.03 28.65 -2.30
C ARG A 207 3.03 28.45 -1.17
N ALA A 208 2.94 29.23 -0.10
CA ALA A 208 3.82 29.09 1.06
C ALA A 208 3.72 27.69 1.70
N LEU A 209 2.49 27.17 1.84
CA LEU A 209 2.23 25.83 2.36
C LEU A 209 2.84 24.74 1.48
N MET A 210 2.70 24.86 0.16
CA MET A 210 3.30 23.93 -0.79
C MET A 210 4.83 23.94 -0.69
N THR A 211 5.45 25.12 -0.69
CA THR A 211 6.89 25.29 -0.53
C THR A 211 7.39 24.67 0.78
N ALA A 212 6.69 24.91 1.90
CA ALA A 212 7.06 24.36 3.20
C ALA A 212 7.00 22.82 3.23
N ARG A 213 6.05 22.21 2.52
CA ARG A 213 5.84 20.75 2.49
C ARG A 213 6.56 20.03 1.37
N GLU A 214 7.11 20.74 0.38
CA GLU A 214 7.71 20.16 -0.81
C GLU A 214 8.79 19.13 -0.48
N LYS A 215 9.74 19.49 0.40
CA LYS A 215 10.81 18.57 0.83
C LYS A 215 10.29 17.33 1.56
N LEU A 216 9.13 17.43 2.20
CA LEU A 216 8.52 16.31 2.91
C LEU A 216 7.79 15.40 1.91
N TYR A 217 6.94 15.96 1.03
CA TYR A 217 6.28 15.19 -0.03
C TYR A 217 7.27 14.51 -0.97
N ALA A 218 8.40 15.15 -1.28
CA ALA A 218 9.45 14.58 -2.13
C ALA A 218 10.09 13.29 -1.57
N ARG A 219 9.83 12.92 -0.30
CA ARG A 219 10.26 11.64 0.28
C ARG A 219 9.32 10.48 -0.08
N ALA A 220 8.21 10.75 -0.77
CA ALA A 220 7.35 9.72 -1.31
C ALA A 220 8.13 8.79 -2.24
N GLU A 221 7.70 7.54 -2.32
CA GLU A 221 8.33 6.53 -3.18
C GLU A 221 8.19 6.91 -4.67
N HIS A 222 7.01 7.45 -5.04
CA HIS A 222 6.73 7.89 -6.39
C HIS A 222 6.23 9.34 -6.40
N VAL A 223 6.56 10.05 -7.48
CA VAL A 223 6.07 11.40 -7.74
C VAL A 223 5.40 11.41 -9.11
N VAL A 224 4.13 11.81 -9.15
CA VAL A 224 3.35 11.90 -10.39
C VAL A 224 2.89 13.34 -10.58
N ASP A 225 3.33 13.94 -11.68
CA ASP A 225 2.86 15.26 -12.10
C ASP A 225 1.45 15.16 -12.67
N THR A 226 0.54 15.95 -12.12
CA THR A 226 -0.88 16.01 -12.48
C THR A 226 -1.25 17.29 -13.23
N SER A 227 -0.31 18.23 -13.42
CA SER A 227 -0.56 19.51 -14.09
C SER A 227 -0.94 19.31 -15.56
N GLY A 228 -2.05 19.91 -15.98
CA GLY A 228 -2.56 19.82 -17.36
C GLY A 228 -2.97 18.42 -17.83
N ARG A 229 -3.01 17.42 -16.94
CA ARG A 229 -3.35 16.03 -17.28
C ARG A 229 -4.77 15.67 -16.87
N ARG A 230 -5.41 14.79 -17.65
CA ARG A 230 -6.72 14.22 -17.33
C ARG A 230 -6.57 13.02 -16.40
N ILE A 231 -7.59 12.75 -15.59
CA ILE A 231 -7.60 11.64 -14.62
C ILE A 231 -7.15 10.30 -15.23
N PRO A 232 -7.63 9.86 -16.41
CA PRO A 232 -7.20 8.58 -16.98
C PRO A 232 -5.68 8.50 -17.27
N GLN A 233 -5.07 9.62 -17.67
CA GLN A 233 -3.62 9.69 -17.92
C GLN A 233 -2.84 9.60 -16.61
N ILE A 234 -3.32 10.28 -15.56
CA ILE A 234 -2.71 10.25 -14.23
C ILE A 234 -2.81 8.85 -13.63
N VAL A 235 -3.99 8.22 -13.68
CA VAL A 235 -4.22 6.85 -13.22
C VAL A 235 -3.34 5.85 -13.98
N GLY A 236 -3.16 6.04 -15.29
CA GLY A 236 -2.20 5.27 -16.09
C GLY A 236 -0.76 5.40 -15.58
N ALA A 237 -0.31 6.62 -15.33
CA ALA A 237 1.03 6.91 -14.82
C ALA A 237 1.26 6.34 -13.42
N ILE A 238 0.27 6.43 -12.52
CA ILE A 238 0.38 5.83 -11.18
C ILE A 238 0.48 4.31 -11.30
N ALA A 239 -0.43 3.68 -12.05
CA ALA A 239 -0.44 2.21 -12.22
C ALA A 239 0.82 1.64 -12.88
N SER A 240 1.62 2.47 -13.58
CA SER A 240 2.90 2.02 -14.18
C SER A 240 4.09 2.06 -13.23
N VAL A 241 3.96 2.71 -12.07
CA VAL A 241 5.07 2.89 -11.11
C VAL A 241 4.84 2.18 -9.78
N VAL A 242 3.60 1.77 -9.48
CA VAL A 242 3.21 1.07 -8.25
C VAL A 242 3.01 -0.42 -8.44
#